data_AF-A0A8J7HHW9-F1
#
_entry.id   AF-A0A8J7HHW9-F1
#
_cell.length_a   1.000
_cell.length_b   1.000
_cell.length_c   1.000
_cell.angle_alpha   90.00
_cell.angle_beta   90.00
_cell.angle_gamma   90.00
#
_symmetry.space_group_name_H-M   'P 1'
#
loop_
_entity.id
_entity.type
_entity.pdbx_description
1 polymer ?
#
loop_
_entity_poly.entity_id
_entity_poly.type
_entity_poly.pdbx_seq_one_letter_code
_entity_poly.pdbx_strand_id
1 'polypeptide(L)'
;MNKLQIIKLLEGEGWTKADAMRALEAIDFSCDPDEITIRRTISSFAGSELIKRQRLQAAQKSLVTKKTKEIELKEQELNKFQKQEKEKYEVEIQKLFERNKILEAQFQNINFQNSELIQANDQLKKDNKSLKNIIDAIKLKLALDTKRLLQYEDSEIRKALINMFKSTLG
;
A
#
# COMPACT_ATOMS: atom_id res chain seq x y z
N MET A 1 -31.32 58.32 -30.68
CA MET A 1 -30.01 57.97 -30.06
C MET A 1 -29.72 56.47 -30.24
N ASN A 2 -28.48 56.04 -30.51
CA ASN A 2 -28.20 54.61 -30.77
C ASN A 2 -28.12 53.79 -29.47
N LYS A 3 -28.69 52.57 -29.48
CA LYS A 3 -28.67 51.58 -28.39
C LYS A 3 -27.29 51.40 -27.75
N LEU A 4 -26.21 51.34 -28.53
CA LEU A 4 -24.85 51.20 -27.99
C LEU A 4 -24.37 52.42 -27.21
N GLN A 5 -24.79 53.63 -27.61
CA GLN A 5 -24.44 54.86 -26.90
C GLN A 5 -25.14 54.92 -25.55
N ILE A 6 -26.38 54.45 -25.49
CA ILE A 6 -27.17 54.41 -24.25
C ILE A 6 -26.64 53.35 -23.29
N ILE A 7 -26.24 52.16 -23.79
CA ILE A 7 -25.62 51.15 -22.93
C ILE A 7 -24.35 51.70 -22.27
N LYS A 8 -23.48 52.38 -23.03
CA LYS A 8 -22.27 53.01 -22.47
C LYS A 8 -22.59 54.11 -21.46
N LEU A 9 -23.64 54.89 -21.71
CA LEU A 9 -24.12 55.92 -20.78
C LEU A 9 -24.60 55.29 -19.46
N LEU A 10 -25.41 54.24 -19.53
CA LEU A 10 -25.92 53.53 -18.35
C LEU A 10 -24.80 52.79 -17.59
N GLU A 11 -23.83 52.21 -18.29
CA GLU A 11 -22.61 51.66 -17.69
C GLU A 11 -21.83 52.74 -16.92
N GLY A 12 -21.71 53.95 -17.48
CA GLY A 12 -21.13 55.11 -16.80
C GLY A 12 -21.91 55.60 -15.57
N GLU A 13 -23.23 55.37 -15.55
CA GLU A 13 -24.12 55.64 -14.41
C GLU A 13 -24.14 54.51 -13.37
N GLY A 14 -23.28 53.48 -13.52
CA GLY A 14 -23.13 52.39 -12.56
C GLY A 14 -24.01 51.17 -12.79
N TRP A 15 -24.64 51.07 -13.97
CA TRP A 15 -25.42 49.88 -14.34
C TRP A 15 -24.50 48.79 -14.89
N THR A 16 -24.89 47.53 -14.71
CA THR A 16 -24.23 46.44 -15.44
C THR A 16 -24.69 46.45 -16.89
N LYS A 17 -23.82 46.02 -17.82
CA LYS A 17 -24.17 45.87 -19.24
C LYS A 17 -25.45 45.07 -19.45
N ALA A 18 -25.64 44.00 -18.67
CA ALA A 18 -26.82 43.14 -18.74
C ALA A 18 -28.08 43.83 -18.22
N ASP A 19 -27.98 44.64 -17.17
CA ASP A 19 -29.10 45.41 -16.63
C ASP A 19 -29.47 46.57 -17.56
N ALA A 20 -28.48 47.24 -18.17
CA ALA A 20 -28.70 48.24 -19.21
C ALA A 20 -29.40 47.63 -20.44
N MET A 21 -28.96 46.45 -20.92
CA MET A 21 -29.61 45.77 -22.04
C MET A 21 -31.05 45.38 -21.74
N ARG A 22 -31.34 44.91 -20.51
CA ARG A 22 -32.69 44.54 -20.07
C ARG A 22 -33.63 45.74 -19.96
N ALA A 23 -33.15 46.86 -19.45
CA ALA A 23 -33.97 48.07 -19.36
C ALA A 23 -34.33 48.65 -20.74
N LEU A 24 -33.48 48.43 -21.74
CA LEU A 24 -33.71 48.86 -23.12
C LEU A 24 -34.51 47.85 -23.96
N GLU A 25 -34.96 46.73 -23.38
CA GLU A 25 -35.72 45.70 -24.10
C GLU A 25 -37.11 46.18 -24.53
N ALA A 26 -37.73 47.04 -23.73
CA ALA A 26 -39.04 47.63 -24.02
C ALA A 26 -38.99 48.84 -24.97
N ILE A 27 -37.82 49.23 -25.47
CA ILE A 27 -37.63 50.40 -26.33
C ILE A 27 -37.47 49.96 -27.77
N ASP A 28 -38.35 50.46 -28.64
CA ASP A 28 -38.20 50.33 -30.09
C ASP A 28 -37.23 51.40 -30.62
N PHE A 29 -36.08 50.96 -31.10
CA PHE A 29 -35.05 51.83 -31.67
C PHE A 29 -35.27 52.15 -33.15
N SER A 30 -36.27 51.55 -33.81
CA SER A 30 -36.61 51.85 -35.21
C SER A 30 -37.23 53.24 -35.38
N CYS A 31 -37.80 53.80 -34.31
CA CYS A 31 -38.41 55.14 -34.28
C CYS A 31 -37.45 56.27 -33.88
N ASP A 32 -36.14 56.00 -33.78
CA ASP A 32 -35.10 56.92 -33.27
C ASP A 32 -35.52 57.68 -31.99
N PRO A 33 -35.76 56.96 -30.87
CA PRO A 33 -36.22 57.60 -29.64
C PRO A 33 -35.21 58.61 -29.11
N ASP A 34 -35.73 59.73 -28.62
CA ASP A 34 -34.95 60.77 -27.94
C ASP A 34 -34.56 60.34 -26.51
N GLU A 35 -33.52 60.97 -25.97
CA GLU A 35 -32.96 60.61 -24.67
C GLU A 35 -34.00 60.71 -23.53
N ILE A 36 -34.93 61.66 -23.61
CA ILE A 36 -35.99 61.85 -22.60
C ILE A 36 -36.95 60.66 -22.61
N THR A 37 -37.38 60.19 -23.79
CA THR A 37 -38.23 59.00 -23.92
C THR A 37 -37.52 57.76 -23.38
N ILE A 38 -36.23 57.60 -23.70
CA ILE A 38 -35.42 56.49 -23.18
C ILE A 38 -35.35 56.54 -21.64
N ARG A 39 -35.01 57.70 -21.06
CA ARG A 39 -34.90 57.87 -19.60
C ARG A 39 -36.21 57.63 -18.87
N ARG A 40 -37.34 58.07 -19.44
CA ARG A 40 -38.68 57.79 -18.88
C ARG A 40 -38.99 56.30 -18.86
N THR A 41 -38.70 55.60 -19.95
CA THR A 41 -38.97 54.15 -20.06
C THR A 41 -38.11 53.34 -19.08
N ILE A 42 -36.81 53.63 -19.01
CA ILE A 42 -35.89 52.91 -18.11
C ILE A 42 -36.05 53.31 -16.64
N SER A 43 -36.67 54.45 -16.32
CA SER A 43 -36.88 54.91 -14.94
C SER A 43 -37.66 53.89 -14.10
N SER A 44 -38.56 53.13 -14.73
CA SER A 44 -39.29 52.03 -14.10
C SER A 44 -38.36 50.91 -13.62
N PHE A 45 -37.32 50.61 -14.40
CA PHE A 45 -36.30 49.61 -14.10
C PHE A 45 -35.23 50.15 -13.13
N ALA A 46 -34.85 51.43 -13.27
CA ALA A 46 -33.78 52.10 -12.50
C ALA A 46 -34.03 52.15 -10.98
N GLY A 47 -35.30 52.14 -10.57
CA GLY A 47 -35.69 52.20 -9.17
C GLY A 47 -35.61 50.85 -8.47
N SER A 48 -36.77 50.24 -8.23
CA SER A 48 -36.86 49.04 -7.38
C SER A 48 -36.24 47.78 -8.00
N GLU A 49 -36.27 47.65 -9.33
CA GLU A 49 -35.79 46.46 -10.04
C GLU A 49 -34.25 46.40 -10.07
N LEU A 50 -33.59 47.50 -10.43
CA LEU A 50 -32.13 47.59 -10.41
C LEU A 50 -31.57 47.37 -9.00
N ILE A 51 -32.14 48.01 -7.98
CA ILE A 51 -31.69 47.87 -6.59
C ILE A 51 -31.85 46.41 -6.10
N LYS A 52 -33.00 45.76 -6.39
CA LYS A 52 -33.21 44.35 -6.04
C LYS A 52 -32.16 43.45 -6.68
N ARG A 53 -31.86 43.66 -7.97
CA ARG A 53 -30.86 42.87 -8.71
C ARG A 53 -29.45 43.07 -8.18
N GLN A 54 -29.04 44.31 -7.92
CA GLN A 54 -27.73 44.59 -7.34
C GLN A 54 -27.57 43.94 -5.95
N ARG A 55 -28.61 43.99 -5.11
CA ARG A 55 -28.62 43.28 -3.82
C ARG A 55 -28.50 41.77 -3.98
N LEU A 56 -29.23 41.18 -4.92
CA LEU A 56 -29.15 39.74 -5.21
C LEU A 56 -27.76 39.35 -5.73
N GLN A 57 -27.18 40.12 -6.64
CA GLN A 57 -25.82 39.90 -7.15
C GLN A 57 -24.78 40.00 -6.02
N ALA A 58 -24.88 41.02 -5.15
CA ALA A 58 -24.00 41.17 -4.01
C ALA A 58 -24.13 40.00 -3.02
N ALA A 59 -25.36 39.58 -2.72
CA ALA A 59 -25.63 38.42 -1.88
C ALA A 59 -25.04 37.13 -2.49
N GLN A 60 -25.25 36.88 -3.78
CA GLN A 60 -24.69 35.74 -4.50
C GLN A 60 -23.16 35.77 -4.48
N LYS A 61 -22.53 36.91 -4.77
CA LYS A 61 -21.08 37.08 -4.72
C LYS A 61 -20.54 36.77 -3.32
N SER A 62 -21.18 37.29 -2.28
CA SER A 62 -20.80 37.01 -0.89
C SER A 62 -20.90 35.52 -0.54
N LEU A 63 -21.94 34.83 -1.03
CA LEU A 63 -22.15 33.40 -0.81
C LEU A 63 -21.09 32.57 -1.53
N VAL A 64 -20.79 32.90 -2.79
CA VAL A 64 -19.73 32.24 -3.56
C VAL A 64 -18.39 32.41 -2.86
N THR A 65 -18.01 33.63 -2.47
CA THR A 65 -16.75 33.86 -1.77
C THR A 65 -16.64 33.08 -0.46
N LYS A 66 -17.73 32.98 0.32
CA LYS A 66 -17.76 32.16 1.54
C LYS A 66 -17.54 30.68 1.24
N LYS A 67 -18.27 30.16 0.25
CA LYS A 67 -18.14 28.74 -0.17
C LYS A 67 -16.76 28.43 -0.73
N THR A 68 -16.18 29.31 -1.55
CA THR A 68 -14.83 29.14 -2.08
C THR A 68 -13.81 29.04 -0.95
N LYS A 69 -13.88 29.94 0.05
CA LYS A 69 -12.99 29.86 1.22
C LYS A 69 -13.18 28.57 2.02
N GLU A 70 -14.41 28.10 2.19
CA GLU A 70 -14.69 26.84 2.88
C GLU A 70 -14.12 25.63 2.12
N ILE A 71 -14.23 25.64 0.79
CA ILE A 71 -13.66 24.60 -0.09
C ILE A 71 -12.14 24.61 0.05
N GLU A 72 -11.49 25.77 -0.05
CA GLU A 72 -10.03 25.90 0.09
C GLU A 72 -9.54 25.36 1.45
N LEU A 73 -10.25 25.66 2.54
CA LEU A 73 -9.92 25.13 3.86
C LEU A 73 -10.04 23.60 3.92
N LYS A 74 -11.14 23.05 3.40
CA LYS A 74 -11.36 21.60 3.35
C LYS A 74 -10.32 20.89 2.47
N GLU A 75 -9.94 21.49 1.35
CA GLU A 75 -8.88 20.96 0.48
C GLU A 75 -7.52 20.95 1.20
N GLN A 76 -7.20 21.99 1.95
CA GLN A 76 -5.97 22.02 2.77
C GLN A 76 -5.97 20.95 3.85
N GLU A 77 -7.09 20.76 4.56
CA GLU A 77 -7.24 19.70 5.56
C GLU A 77 -7.12 18.30 4.94
N LEU A 78 -7.79 18.08 3.81
CA LEU A 78 -7.72 16.82 3.07
C LEU A 78 -6.29 16.52 2.62
N ASN A 79 -5.58 17.51 2.09
CA ASN A 79 -4.18 17.36 1.67
C ASN A 79 -3.26 17.02 2.85
N LYS A 80 -3.47 17.64 4.01
CA LYS A 80 -2.72 17.30 5.23
C LYS A 80 -3.01 15.87 5.68
N PHE A 81 -4.27 15.46 5.68
CA PHE A 81 -4.66 14.11 6.05
C PHE A 81 -4.05 13.06 5.10
N GLN A 82 -4.16 13.27 3.79
CA GLN A 82 -3.56 12.39 2.79
C GLN A 82 -2.04 12.31 2.92
N LYS A 83 -1.37 13.42 3.24
CA LYS A 83 0.09 13.42 3.46
C LYS A 83 0.47 12.56 4.67
N GLN A 84 -0.24 12.72 5.79
CA GLN A 84 -0.01 11.91 6.99
C GLN A 84 -0.26 10.43 6.74
N GLU A 85 -1.30 10.10 5.96
CA GLU A 85 -1.61 8.71 5.62
C GLU A 85 -0.52 8.09 4.75
N LYS A 86 -0.02 8.82 3.75
CA LYS A 86 1.12 8.39 2.92
C LYS A 86 2.37 8.14 3.76
N GLU A 87 2.72 9.06 4.65
CA GLU A 87 3.89 8.91 5.54
C GLU A 87 3.76 7.66 6.43
N LYS A 88 2.55 7.37 6.95
CA LYS A 88 2.30 6.14 7.72
C LYS A 88 2.51 4.88 6.89
N TYR A 89 1.94 4.83 5.68
CA TYR A 89 2.12 3.67 4.80
C TYR A 89 3.58 3.51 4.35
N GLU A 90 4.31 4.59 4.08
CA GLU A 90 5.73 4.53 3.74
C GLU A 90 6.57 3.92 4.87
N VAL A 91 6.33 4.34 6.12
CA VAL A 91 7.00 3.76 7.30
C VAL A 91 6.66 2.27 7.46
N GLU A 92 5.39 1.90 7.26
CA GLU A 92 4.97 0.50 7.34
C GLU A 92 5.60 -0.37 6.25
N ILE A 93 5.65 0.12 5.00
CA ILE A 93 6.32 -0.55 3.89
C ILE A 93 7.81 -0.75 4.18
N GLN A 94 8.50 0.28 4.67
CA GLN A 94 9.91 0.16 5.06
C GLN A 94 10.12 -0.87 6.16
N LYS A 95 9.26 -0.87 7.18
CA LYS A 95 9.32 -1.85 8.28
C LYS A 95 9.11 -3.28 7.78
N LEU A 96 8.13 -3.50 6.89
CA LEU A 96 7.87 -4.80 6.28
C LEU A 96 9.04 -5.25 5.39
N PHE A 97 9.64 -4.32 4.65
CA PHE A 97 10.80 -4.59 3.81
C PHE A 97 12.01 -5.07 4.63
N GLU A 98 12.36 -4.35 5.70
CA GLU A 98 13.45 -4.76 6.59
C GLU A 98 13.18 -6.11 7.26
N ARG A 99 11.93 -6.36 7.67
CA ARG A 99 11.54 -7.67 8.23
C ARG A 99 11.71 -8.79 7.22
N ASN A 100 11.30 -8.59 5.96
CA ASN A 100 11.46 -9.59 4.91
C ASN A 100 12.94 -9.89 4.65
N LYS A 101 13.80 -8.86 4.61
CA LYS A 101 15.24 -9.03 4.45
C LYS A 101 15.86 -9.87 5.58
N ILE A 102 15.44 -9.65 6.82
CA ILE A 102 15.87 -10.46 7.97
C ILE A 102 15.39 -11.91 7.82
N LEU A 103 14.13 -12.11 7.45
CA LEU A 103 13.55 -13.45 7.26
C LEU A 103 14.24 -14.21 6.12
N GLU A 104 14.58 -13.55 5.02
CA GLU A 104 15.34 -14.15 3.92
C GLU A 104 16.72 -14.60 4.38
N ALA A 105 17.44 -13.77 5.14
CA ALA A 105 18.75 -14.14 5.69
C ALA A 105 18.64 -15.35 6.64
N GLN A 106 17.62 -15.37 7.51
CA GLN A 106 17.37 -16.51 8.39
C GLN A 106 17.02 -17.79 7.61
N PHE A 107 16.19 -17.67 6.57
CA PHE A 107 15.83 -18.79 5.71
C PHE A 107 17.05 -19.39 5.01
N GLN A 108 17.92 -18.54 4.44
CA GLN A 108 19.17 -18.99 3.82
C GLN A 108 20.08 -19.71 4.83
N ASN A 109 20.20 -19.18 6.05
CA ASN A 109 20.99 -19.80 7.10
C ASN A 109 20.43 -21.18 7.51
N ILE A 110 19.10 -21.29 7.71
CA ILE A 110 18.45 -22.57 8.03
C ILE A 110 18.64 -23.57 6.89
N ASN A 111 18.51 -23.12 5.64
CA ASN A 111 18.68 -23.99 4.49
C ASN A 111 20.11 -24.53 4.39
N PHE A 112 21.11 -23.67 4.65
CA PHE A 112 22.51 -24.07 4.74
C PHE A 112 22.72 -25.12 5.84
N GLN A 113 22.28 -24.85 7.07
CA GLN A 113 22.37 -25.79 8.20
C GLN A 113 21.69 -27.13 7.89
N ASN A 114 20.51 -27.10 7.26
CA ASN A 114 19.80 -28.31 6.89
C ASN A 114 20.59 -29.13 5.85
N SER A 115 21.25 -28.47 4.90
CA SER A 115 22.11 -29.16 3.92
C SER A 115 23.31 -29.84 4.58
N GLU A 116 23.94 -29.20 5.58
CA GLU A 116 25.04 -29.78 6.35
C GLU A 116 24.56 -31.00 7.16
N LEU A 117 23.39 -30.90 7.80
CA LEU A 117 22.81 -32.01 8.55
C LEU A 117 22.46 -33.21 7.66
N ILE A 118 21.96 -32.98 6.45
CA ILE A 118 21.71 -34.04 5.47
C ILE A 118 23.02 -34.75 5.13
N GLN A 119 24.08 -34.00 4.82
CA GLN A 119 25.39 -34.57 4.49
C GLN A 119 25.97 -35.38 5.66
N ALA A 120 25.93 -34.83 6.88
CA ALA A 120 26.40 -35.50 8.08
C ALA A 120 25.62 -36.81 8.34
N ASN A 121 24.30 -36.79 8.17
CA ASN A 121 23.46 -37.98 8.34
C ASN A 121 23.77 -39.05 7.29
N ASP A 122 23.99 -38.67 6.03
CA ASP A 122 24.37 -39.60 4.98
C ASP A 122 25.75 -40.22 5.24
N GLN A 123 26.69 -39.44 5.78
CA GLN A 123 27.98 -39.97 6.20
C GLN A 123 27.85 -40.95 7.37
N LEU A 124 27.09 -40.61 8.41
CA LEU A 124 26.83 -41.48 9.56
C LEU A 124 26.15 -42.79 9.13
N LYS A 125 25.24 -42.77 8.16
CA LYS A 125 24.64 -43.99 7.59
C LYS A 125 25.67 -44.89 6.92
N LYS A 126 26.61 -44.31 6.16
CA LYS A 126 27.72 -45.07 5.53
C LYS A 126 28.63 -45.66 6.59
N ASP A 127 29.00 -44.88 7.60
CA ASP A 127 29.89 -45.32 8.68
C ASP A 127 29.25 -46.44 9.51
N ASN A 128 27.97 -46.31 9.86
CA ASN A 128 27.22 -47.36 10.55
C ASN A 128 27.16 -48.66 9.74
N LYS A 129 26.99 -48.58 8.42
CA LYS A 129 27.02 -49.75 7.54
C LYS A 129 28.41 -50.41 7.54
N SER A 130 29.47 -49.61 7.44
CA SER A 130 30.85 -50.08 7.49
C SER A 130 31.18 -50.75 8.82
N LEU A 131 30.80 -50.12 9.94
CA LEU A 131 30.98 -50.68 11.29
C LEU A 131 30.23 -52.00 11.46
N LYS A 132 28.99 -52.08 10.97
CA LYS A 132 28.24 -53.34 10.97
C LYS A 132 28.97 -54.44 10.22
N ASN A 133 29.48 -54.16 9.02
CA ASN A 133 30.25 -55.13 8.23
C ASN A 133 31.52 -55.60 8.97
N ILE A 134 32.22 -54.69 9.65
CA ILE A 134 33.39 -55.02 10.47
C ILE A 134 32.99 -55.92 11.64
N ILE A 135 31.91 -55.58 12.36
CA ILE A 135 31.39 -56.38 13.46
C ILE A 135 31.02 -57.79 12.96
N ASP A 136 30.33 -57.89 11.83
CA ASP A 136 29.94 -59.17 11.24
C ASP A 136 31.18 -60.00 10.85
N ALA A 137 32.22 -59.38 10.29
CA ALA A 137 33.49 -60.03 9.97
C ALA A 137 34.24 -60.53 11.23
N ILE A 138 34.27 -59.72 12.30
CA ILE A 138 34.87 -60.12 13.58
C ILE A 138 34.09 -61.29 14.19
N LYS A 139 32.75 -61.22 14.20
CA LYS A 139 31.88 -62.31 14.69
C LYS A 139 32.12 -63.61 13.92
N LEU A 140 32.23 -63.54 12.59
CA LEU A 140 32.54 -64.70 11.76
C LEU A 140 33.91 -65.30 12.10
N LYS A 141 34.95 -64.45 12.21
CA LYS A 141 36.30 -64.91 12.56
C LYS A 141 36.34 -65.56 13.94
N LEU A 142 35.71 -64.93 14.95
CA LEU A 142 35.57 -65.49 16.29
C LEU A 142 34.86 -66.85 16.27
N ALA A 143 33.81 -67.01 15.46
CA ALA A 143 33.11 -68.28 15.33
C ALA A 143 33.99 -69.39 14.75
N LEU A 144 34.79 -69.06 13.72
CA LEU A 144 35.75 -69.99 13.12
C LEU A 144 36.85 -70.39 14.10
N ASP A 145 37.44 -69.42 14.80
CA ASP A 145 38.51 -69.66 15.77
C ASP A 145 37.99 -70.46 16.97
N THR A 146 36.80 -70.14 17.47
CA THR A 146 36.14 -70.91 18.55
C THR A 146 35.88 -72.35 18.11
N LYS A 147 35.39 -72.57 16.88
CA LYS A 147 35.17 -73.92 16.33
C LYS A 147 36.47 -74.73 16.29
N ARG A 148 37.61 -74.12 15.92
CA ARG A 148 38.93 -74.77 15.93
C ARG A 148 39.36 -75.12 17.36
N LEU A 149 39.20 -74.20 18.30
CA LEU A 149 39.57 -74.42 19.71
C LEU A 149 38.71 -75.50 20.40
N LEU A 150 37.48 -75.72 19.96
CA LEU A 150 36.63 -76.80 20.47
C LEU A 150 37.12 -78.21 20.06
N GLN A 151 38.10 -78.32 19.16
CA GLN A 151 38.67 -79.60 18.73
C GLN A 151 39.71 -80.16 19.72
N TYR A 152 40.20 -79.36 20.67
CA TYR A 152 41.13 -79.84 21.71
C TYR A 152 40.41 -80.76 22.71
N GLU A 153 41.16 -81.72 23.30
CA GLU A 153 40.59 -82.80 24.12
C GLU A 153 40.08 -82.35 25.50
N ASP A 154 40.59 -81.24 26.03
CA ASP A 154 40.28 -80.75 27.37
C ASP A 154 38.81 -80.26 27.50
N SER A 155 38.05 -80.88 28.40
CA SER A 155 36.63 -80.60 28.59
C SER A 155 36.33 -79.29 29.33
N GLU A 156 37.21 -78.86 30.23
CA GLU A 156 37.04 -77.63 31.02
C GLU A 156 37.35 -76.40 30.14
N ILE A 157 38.39 -76.50 29.31
CA ILE A 157 38.73 -75.47 28.30
C ILE A 157 37.57 -75.29 27.31
N ARG A 158 36.94 -76.37 26.85
CA ARG A 158 35.76 -76.30 25.97
C ARG A 158 34.56 -75.60 26.64
N LYS A 159 34.25 -75.93 27.89
CA LYS A 159 33.14 -75.28 28.62
C LYS A 159 33.40 -73.78 28.82
N ALA A 160 34.63 -73.40 29.19
CA ALA A 160 35.02 -72.00 29.35
C ALA A 160 34.92 -71.22 28.03
N LEU A 161 35.37 -71.82 26.91
CA LEU A 161 35.26 -71.24 25.57
C LEU A 161 33.81 -71.03 25.12
N ILE A 162 32.92 -71.99 25.38
CA ILE A 162 31.49 -71.87 25.04
C ILE A 162 30.85 -70.71 25.82
N ASN A 163 31.15 -70.58 27.11
CA ASN A 163 30.62 -69.49 27.94
C ASN A 163 31.14 -68.12 27.48
N MET A 164 32.45 -68.01 27.19
CA MET A 164 33.05 -66.78 26.65
C MET A 164 32.39 -66.39 25.31
N PHE A 165 32.27 -67.34 24.38
CA PHE A 165 31.70 -67.08 23.05
C PHE A 165 30.24 -66.62 23.12
N LYS A 166 29.41 -67.25 23.96
CA LYS A 166 28.02 -66.82 24.21
C LYS A 166 27.95 -65.38 24.76
N SER A 167 28.83 -65.03 25.70
CA SER A 167 28.85 -63.67 26.28
C SER A 167 29.27 -62.58 25.28
N THR A 168 30.11 -62.91 24.30
CA THR A 168 30.61 -61.95 23.29
C THR A 168 29.68 -61.74 22.10
N LEU A 169 28.72 -62.64 21.87
CA LEU A 169 27.80 -62.53 20.73
C LEU A 169 26.53 -61.74 21.04
N GLY A 170 26.20 -61.56 22.32
CA GLY A 170 24.93 -61.00 22.78
C GLY A 170 23.84 -62.07 22.74
#